data_AF-A0A382ZH63-F1
#
_entry.id   AF-A0A382ZH63-F1
#
_cell.length_a   1.000
_cell.length_b   1.000
_cell.length_c   1.000
_cell.angle_alpha   90.00
_cell.angle_beta   90.00
_cell.angle_gamma   90.00
#
_symmetry.space_group_name_H-M   'P 1'
#
loop_
_entity.id
_entity.type
_entity.pdbx_description
1 polymer ?
#
loop_
_entity_poly.entity_id
_entity_poly.type
_entity_poly.pdbx_seq_one_letter_code
_entity_poly.pdbx_strand_id
1 'polypeptide(L)'
;MVSLFYQKNIIEKPKLTLLLLFVFLVGFGFFSKDFKLDASSDTLLLENDPDLKYLREVTDRYGSKEFLILTYTPDEPMISESSLNNLLSLKYKIQSLEWVHNVITLLDVPLLNNSDEPLTKRIQNFKTLKNENVDKERGFKEILNSPVFKNFVISEDGNTTGIIVNIKTDEKIKLIKNKKELEKHKDFRKKQNHQNILEIREVIKSYDEIGNIFLGGIPMIADDMISFIKNDIV
;
A
#
# COMPACT_ATOMS: atom_id res chain seq x y z
N MET A 1 0.59 47.50 39.52
CA MET A 1 -0.04 47.96 38.26
C MET A 1 -0.76 46.83 37.54
N VAL A 2 -0.11 45.68 37.30
CA VAL A 2 -0.75 44.47 36.72
C VAL A 2 -1.87 43.90 37.61
N SER A 3 -1.69 43.87 38.93
CA SER A 3 -2.71 43.39 39.87
C SER A 3 -4.00 44.22 39.84
N LEU A 4 -3.87 45.56 39.82
CA LEU A 4 -5.00 46.49 39.72
C LEU A 4 -5.73 46.36 38.38
N PHE A 5 -5.00 46.12 37.29
CA PHE A 5 -5.59 45.86 35.98
C PHE A 5 -6.38 44.55 35.93
N TYR A 6 -5.82 43.47 36.49
CA TYR A 6 -6.47 42.16 36.60
C TYR A 6 -7.74 42.24 37.46
N GLN A 7 -7.64 42.87 38.64
CA GLN A 7 -8.76 43.00 39.56
C GLN A 7 -9.92 43.79 38.93
N LYS A 8 -9.63 44.95 38.32
CA LYS A 8 -10.65 45.84 37.74
C LYS A 8 -11.32 45.29 36.47
N ASN A 9 -10.58 44.54 35.63
CA ASN A 9 -11.08 44.09 34.33
C ASN A 9 -11.53 42.62 34.30
N ILE A 10 -11.00 41.77 35.20
CA ILE A 10 -11.29 40.34 35.22
C ILE A 10 -12.12 39.95 36.45
N ILE A 11 -11.69 40.33 37.67
CA ILE A 11 -12.40 39.93 38.90
C ILE A 11 -13.70 40.72 39.12
N GLU A 12 -13.66 42.04 38.92
CA GLU A 12 -14.83 42.92 39.16
C GLU A 12 -15.89 42.83 38.06
N LYS A 13 -15.58 42.22 36.90
CA LYS A 13 -16.49 42.08 35.74
C LYS A 13 -16.68 40.63 35.30
N PRO A 14 -17.02 39.68 36.20
CA PRO A 14 -16.98 38.25 35.92
C PRO A 14 -17.96 37.82 34.83
N LYS A 15 -19.14 38.45 34.75
CA LYS A 15 -20.14 38.16 33.70
C LYS A 15 -19.63 38.52 32.30
N LEU A 16 -18.92 39.64 32.16
CA LEU A 16 -18.34 40.06 30.88
C LEU A 16 -17.19 39.12 30.48
N THR A 17 -16.32 38.77 31.41
CA THR A 17 -15.22 37.83 31.17
C THR A 17 -15.74 36.45 30.76
N LEU A 18 -16.75 35.92 31.46
CA LEU A 18 -17.38 34.64 31.12
C LEU A 18 -18.07 34.69 29.76
N LEU A 19 -18.76 35.79 29.43
CA LEU A 19 -19.37 35.97 28.10
C LEU A 19 -18.28 35.93 27.01
N LEU A 20 -17.17 36.61 27.22
CA LEU A 20 -16.08 36.69 26.25
C LEU A 20 -15.38 35.34 26.07
N LEU A 21 -15.12 34.61 27.17
CA LEU A 21 -14.62 33.24 27.12
C LEU A 21 -15.61 32.30 26.42
N PHE A 22 -16.90 32.44 26.67
CA PHE A 22 -17.93 31.65 26.00
C PHE A 22 -17.97 31.94 24.50
N VAL A 23 -17.88 33.20 24.09
CA VAL A 23 -17.79 33.58 22.66
C VAL A 23 -16.55 32.97 22.03
N PHE A 24 -15.39 33.02 22.69
CA PHE A 24 -14.19 32.35 22.20
C PHE A 24 -14.35 30.84 22.11
N LEU A 25 -14.98 30.21 23.11
CA LEU A 25 -15.20 28.77 23.14
C LEU A 25 -16.13 28.32 22.01
N VAL A 26 -17.24 29.04 21.78
CA VAL A 26 -18.14 28.79 20.64
C VAL A 26 -17.43 29.05 19.32
N GLY A 27 -16.64 30.13 19.24
CA GLY A 27 -15.83 30.44 18.06
C GLY A 27 -14.84 29.32 17.73
N PHE A 28 -14.03 28.90 18.71
CA PHE A 28 -13.07 27.81 18.54
C PHE A 28 -13.76 26.47 18.27
N GLY A 29 -14.88 26.17 18.94
CA GLY A 29 -15.67 24.96 18.66
C GLY A 29 -16.31 24.95 17.27
N PHE A 30 -16.61 26.13 16.70
CA PHE A 30 -17.06 26.24 15.31
C PHE A 30 -15.91 25.97 14.34
N PHE A 31 -14.76 26.61 14.55
CA PHE A 31 -13.57 26.45 13.69
C PHE A 31 -12.83 25.12 13.87
N SER A 32 -13.03 24.41 14.98
CA SER A 32 -12.39 23.11 15.21
C SER A 32 -12.86 22.03 14.23
N LYS A 33 -14.03 22.20 13.60
CA LYS A 33 -14.52 21.31 12.54
C LYS A 33 -13.62 21.30 11.30
N ASP A 34 -12.94 22.41 11.02
CA ASP A 34 -12.02 22.56 9.89
C ASP A 34 -10.58 22.22 10.26
N PHE A 35 -10.33 21.85 11.53
CA PHE A 35 -9.00 21.42 11.97
C PHE A 35 -8.62 20.12 11.26
N LYS A 36 -7.55 20.18 10.49
CA LYS A 36 -6.94 19.02 9.83
C LYS A 36 -5.61 18.74 10.52
N LEU A 37 -5.52 17.58 11.16
CA LEU A 37 -4.23 17.04 11.55
C LEU A 37 -3.59 16.41 10.30
N ASP A 38 -2.51 17.00 9.81
CA ASP A 38 -1.71 16.36 8.75
C ASP A 38 -0.86 15.26 9.39
N ALA A 39 -1.46 14.09 9.54
CA ALA A 39 -0.80 12.92 10.10
C ALA A 39 -0.02 12.13 9.04
N SER A 40 0.06 12.60 7.79
CA SER A 40 0.56 11.77 6.70
C SER A 40 2.01 11.32 6.88
N SER A 41 2.35 10.13 6.37
CA SER A 41 3.71 9.59 6.43
C SER A 41 4.76 10.54 5.85
N ASP A 42 4.39 11.37 4.87
CA ASP A 42 5.28 12.39 4.29
C ASP A 42 5.71 13.45 5.31
N THR A 43 4.86 13.79 6.28
CA THR A 43 5.20 14.77 7.34
C THR A 43 6.18 14.21 8.37
N LEU A 44 6.34 12.89 8.43
CA LEU A 44 7.33 12.23 9.29
C LEU A 44 8.74 12.32 8.70
N LEU A 45 8.88 12.70 7.43
CA LEU A 45 10.16 12.81 6.74
C LEU A 45 10.67 14.24 6.78
N LEU A 46 11.97 14.40 7.03
CA LEU A 46 12.62 15.70 6.99
C LEU A 46 12.78 16.15 5.52
N GLU A 47 12.23 17.31 5.15
CA GLU A 47 12.26 17.78 3.75
C GLU A 47 13.68 17.93 3.18
N ASN A 48 14.65 18.25 4.04
CA ASN A 48 16.06 18.47 3.67
C ASN A 48 16.97 17.27 3.99
N ASP A 49 16.40 16.07 4.14
CA ASP A 49 17.16 14.85 4.38
C ASP A 49 17.96 14.44 3.12
N PRO A 50 19.29 14.22 3.23
CA PRO A 50 20.11 13.77 2.10
C PRO A 50 19.69 12.40 1.55
N ASP A 51 19.22 11.49 2.40
CA ASP A 51 18.77 10.15 1.99
C ASP A 51 17.43 10.22 1.25
N LEU A 52 16.53 11.12 1.69
CA LEU A 52 15.28 11.39 0.96
C LEU A 52 15.56 11.96 -0.44
N LYS A 53 16.55 12.85 -0.54
CA LYS A 53 16.98 13.38 -1.85
C LYS A 53 17.54 12.26 -2.73
N TYR A 54 18.42 11.42 -2.19
CA TYR A 54 18.98 10.27 -2.91
C TYR A 54 17.88 9.30 -3.39
N LEU A 55 16.93 8.96 -2.52
CA LEU A 55 15.79 8.10 -2.86
C LEU A 55 14.97 8.67 -4.02
N ARG A 56 14.71 9.98 -4.03
CA ARG A 56 14.00 10.66 -5.12
C ARG A 56 14.79 10.60 -6.43
N GLU A 57 16.09 10.83 -6.41
CA GLU A 57 16.95 10.74 -7.60
C GLU A 57 16.98 9.31 -8.17
N VAL A 58 17.08 8.29 -7.32
CA VAL A 58 17.01 6.88 -7.73
C VAL A 58 15.64 6.55 -8.33
N THR A 59 14.57 7.02 -7.69
CA THR A 59 13.20 6.81 -8.15
C THR A 59 12.94 7.47 -9.50
N ASP A 60 13.43 8.69 -9.72
CA ASP A 60 13.29 9.41 -10.99
C ASP A 60 14.10 8.74 -12.11
N ARG A 61 15.29 8.23 -11.80
CA ARG A 61 16.18 7.61 -12.79
C ARG A 61 15.72 6.23 -13.24
N TYR A 62 15.37 5.36 -12.28
CA TYR A 62 15.08 3.96 -12.57
C TYR A 62 13.58 3.66 -12.64
N GLY A 63 12.75 4.62 -12.24
CA GLY A 63 11.32 4.44 -12.05
C GLY A 63 11.04 3.64 -10.79
N SER A 64 9.98 4.02 -10.08
CA SER A 64 9.37 3.19 -9.04
C SER A 64 7.91 3.00 -9.37
N LYS A 65 7.42 1.76 -9.29
CA LYS A 65 5.99 1.49 -9.27
C LYS A 65 5.60 1.33 -7.81
N GLU A 66 4.58 2.07 -7.38
CA GLU A 66 3.94 1.77 -6.11
C GLU A 66 3.28 0.38 -6.22
N PHE A 67 3.45 -0.45 -5.20
CA PHE A 67 2.88 -1.79 -5.18
C PHE A 67 2.39 -2.16 -3.78
N LEU A 68 1.40 -3.05 -3.77
CA LEU A 68 1.01 -3.81 -2.59
C LEU A 68 1.61 -5.21 -2.69
N ILE A 69 1.86 -5.81 -1.54
CA ILE A 69 2.26 -7.20 -1.44
C ILE A 69 1.12 -7.95 -0.78
N LEU A 70 0.72 -9.09 -1.32
CA LEU A 70 -0.08 -10.06 -0.59
C LEU A 70 0.73 -11.33 -0.39
N THR A 71 0.54 -12.02 0.72
CA THR A 71 0.95 -13.41 0.84
C THR A 71 -0.27 -14.30 0.68
N TYR A 72 -0.09 -15.47 0.07
CA TYR A 72 -1.12 -16.49 -0.07
C TYR A 72 -0.57 -17.84 0.37
N THR A 73 -1.22 -18.43 1.36
CA THR A 73 -0.95 -19.77 1.88
C THR A 73 -2.21 -20.60 1.67
N PRO A 74 -2.28 -21.44 0.62
CA PRO A 74 -3.44 -22.30 0.37
C PRO A 74 -3.63 -23.34 1.49
N ASP A 75 -4.87 -23.79 1.68
CA ASP A 75 -5.18 -24.90 2.59
C ASP A 75 -4.73 -26.27 2.03
N GLU A 76 -4.64 -26.35 0.71
CA GLU A 76 -4.08 -27.48 -0.02
C GLU A 76 -2.60 -27.26 -0.38
N PRO A 77 -1.84 -28.29 -0.78
CA PRO A 77 -0.49 -28.10 -1.30
C PRO A 77 -0.44 -27.07 -2.44
N MET A 78 0.58 -26.20 -2.42
CA MET A 78 0.73 -25.08 -3.39
C MET A 78 0.67 -25.51 -4.86
N ILE A 79 1.14 -26.73 -5.17
CA ILE A 79 1.18 -27.28 -6.54
C ILE A 79 -0.11 -27.99 -6.97
N SER A 80 -1.10 -28.13 -6.08
CA SER A 80 -2.37 -28.77 -6.41
C SER A 80 -3.11 -27.96 -7.48
N GLU A 81 -3.92 -28.64 -8.30
CA GLU A 81 -4.70 -27.96 -9.33
C GLU A 81 -5.69 -26.95 -8.73
N SER A 82 -6.28 -27.28 -7.58
CA SER A 82 -7.14 -26.40 -6.78
C SER A 82 -6.40 -25.12 -6.37
N SER A 83 -5.24 -25.25 -5.71
CA SER A 83 -4.42 -24.11 -5.26
C SER A 83 -3.99 -23.19 -6.40
N LEU A 84 -3.55 -23.77 -7.52
CA LEU A 84 -3.11 -23.00 -8.68
C LEU A 84 -4.28 -22.27 -9.36
N ASN A 85 -5.44 -22.91 -9.48
CA ASN A 85 -6.64 -22.30 -10.05
C ASN A 85 -7.20 -21.18 -9.14
N ASN A 86 -7.19 -21.41 -7.82
CA ASN A 86 -7.57 -20.41 -6.82
C ASN A 86 -6.66 -19.17 -6.89
N LEU A 87 -5.35 -19.37 -6.94
CA LEU A 87 -4.37 -18.29 -7.12
C LEU A 87 -4.58 -17.54 -8.45
N LEU A 88 -4.89 -18.26 -9.52
CA LEU A 88 -5.17 -17.67 -10.83
C LEU A 88 -6.47 -16.83 -10.81
N SER A 89 -7.51 -17.33 -10.17
CA SER A 89 -8.78 -16.62 -9.98
C SER A 89 -8.58 -15.34 -9.16
N LEU A 90 -7.89 -15.44 -8.02
CA LEU A 90 -7.53 -14.30 -7.18
C LEU A 90 -6.73 -13.25 -7.97
N LYS A 91 -5.72 -13.70 -8.73
CA LYS A 91 -4.93 -12.83 -9.62
C LYS A 91 -5.84 -12.05 -10.57
N TYR A 92 -6.74 -12.71 -11.28
CA TYR A 92 -7.62 -12.04 -12.25
C TYR A 92 -8.61 -11.10 -11.58
N LYS A 93 -9.15 -11.47 -10.42
CA LYS A 93 -10.05 -10.62 -9.65
C LYS A 93 -9.35 -9.34 -9.20
N ILE A 94 -8.15 -9.42 -8.64
CA ILE A 94 -7.35 -8.24 -8.26
C ILE A 94 -6.97 -7.43 -9.49
N GLN A 95 -6.56 -8.08 -10.58
CA GLN A 95 -6.18 -7.38 -11.81
C GLN A 95 -7.37 -6.63 -12.47
N SER A 96 -8.61 -6.99 -12.15
CA SER A 96 -9.81 -6.30 -12.66
C SER A 96 -10.10 -4.95 -11.98
N LEU A 97 -9.45 -4.66 -10.84
CA LEU A 97 -9.61 -3.39 -10.12
C LEU A 97 -9.05 -2.23 -10.95
N GLU A 98 -9.78 -1.12 -11.05
CA GLU A 98 -9.46 -0.03 -11.98
C GLU A 98 -8.08 0.59 -11.70
N TRP A 99 -7.65 0.66 -10.45
CA TRP A 99 -6.38 1.26 -10.05
C TRP A 99 -5.17 0.30 -10.18
N VAL A 100 -5.40 -0.98 -10.45
CA VAL A 100 -4.34 -1.98 -10.61
C VAL A 100 -3.77 -1.92 -12.03
N HIS A 101 -2.44 -1.86 -12.12
CA HIS A 101 -1.72 -1.90 -13.39
C HIS A 101 -1.48 -3.34 -13.84
N ASN A 102 -0.89 -4.17 -12.96
CA ASN A 102 -0.74 -5.61 -13.19
C ASN A 102 -0.49 -6.35 -11.87
N VAL A 103 -0.75 -7.66 -11.89
CA VAL A 103 -0.53 -8.57 -10.77
C VAL A 103 0.49 -9.64 -11.16
N ILE A 104 1.54 -9.79 -10.35
CA ILE A 104 2.61 -10.77 -10.53
C ILE A 104 2.50 -11.80 -9.41
N THR A 105 2.57 -13.09 -9.78
CA THR A 105 2.42 -14.23 -8.87
C THR A 105 3.48 -15.28 -9.15
N LEU A 106 3.54 -16.34 -8.33
CA LEU A 106 4.30 -17.57 -8.61
C LEU A 106 4.07 -18.11 -10.02
N LEU A 107 2.85 -17.95 -10.53
CA LEU A 107 2.46 -18.46 -11.84
C LEU A 107 3.16 -17.72 -13.00
N ASP A 108 3.69 -16.52 -12.76
CA ASP A 108 4.33 -15.70 -13.80
C ASP A 108 5.86 -15.85 -13.82
N VAL A 109 6.41 -16.71 -12.94
CA VAL A 109 7.86 -16.93 -12.84
C VAL A 109 8.37 -17.68 -14.08
N PRO A 110 9.39 -17.15 -14.78
CA PRO A 110 10.00 -17.84 -15.90
C PRO A 110 10.77 -19.08 -15.43
N LEU A 111 10.49 -20.21 -16.05
CA LEU A 111 11.15 -21.49 -15.83
C LEU A 111 12.23 -21.70 -16.89
N LEU A 112 13.47 -21.82 -16.46
CA LEU A 112 14.63 -22.07 -17.30
C LEU A 112 15.03 -23.54 -17.30
N ASN A 113 14.81 -24.31 -16.24
CA ASN A 113 15.24 -25.71 -16.15
C ASN A 113 14.12 -26.72 -16.38
N ASN A 114 12.94 -26.28 -16.84
CA ASN A 114 11.79 -27.13 -17.16
C ASN A 114 11.85 -27.78 -18.55
N SER A 115 12.86 -27.44 -19.37
CA SER A 115 13.07 -28.00 -20.71
C SER A 115 14.55 -28.31 -20.94
N ASP A 116 14.82 -29.33 -21.76
CA ASP A 116 16.17 -29.73 -22.16
C ASP A 116 16.67 -28.97 -23.40
N GLU A 117 15.92 -27.97 -23.88
CA GLU A 117 16.34 -27.10 -24.99
C GLU A 117 17.61 -26.28 -24.67
N PRO A 118 18.33 -25.76 -25.68
CA PRO A 118 19.44 -24.83 -25.45
C PRO A 118 18.99 -23.58 -24.69
N LEU A 119 19.84 -23.07 -23.79
CA LEU A 119 19.52 -21.90 -22.94
C LEU A 119 19.02 -20.70 -23.76
N THR A 120 19.61 -20.44 -24.93
CA THR A 120 19.20 -19.34 -25.81
C THR A 120 17.73 -19.43 -26.24
N LYS A 121 17.23 -20.64 -26.54
CA LYS A 121 15.82 -20.85 -26.90
C LYS A 121 14.91 -20.67 -25.69
N ARG A 122 15.36 -21.17 -24.53
CA ARG A 122 14.62 -21.05 -23.26
C ARG A 122 14.48 -19.62 -22.77
N ILE A 123 15.47 -18.76 -23.01
CA ILE A 123 15.41 -17.33 -22.69
C ILE A 123 14.42 -16.61 -23.61
N GLN A 124 14.41 -16.94 -24.91
CA GLN A 124 13.52 -16.30 -25.88
C GLN A 124 12.04 -16.69 -25.67
N ASN A 125 11.78 -17.95 -25.34
CA ASN A 125 10.44 -18.51 -25.16
C ASN A 125 10.33 -19.22 -23.82
N PHE A 126 10.50 -18.48 -22.72
CA PHE A 126 10.40 -19.06 -21.39
C PHE A 126 8.99 -19.60 -21.13
N LYS A 127 8.92 -20.74 -20.45
CA LYS A 127 7.65 -21.29 -19.96
C LYS A 127 7.43 -20.83 -18.52
N THR A 128 6.20 -20.91 -18.06
CA THR A 128 5.77 -20.61 -16.69
C THR A 128 4.86 -21.72 -16.18
N LEU A 129 4.51 -21.71 -14.89
CA LEU A 129 3.56 -22.68 -14.32
C LEU A 129 2.14 -22.57 -14.91
N LYS A 130 1.84 -21.53 -15.71
CA LYS A 130 0.55 -21.36 -16.41
C LYS A 130 0.44 -22.15 -17.71
N ASN A 131 1.56 -22.58 -18.30
CA ASN A 131 1.53 -23.24 -19.59
C ASN A 131 1.10 -24.71 -19.44
N GLU A 132 0.25 -25.21 -20.35
CA GLU A 132 -0.33 -26.57 -20.29
C GLU A 132 0.74 -27.68 -20.37
N ASN A 133 1.77 -27.49 -21.21
CA ASN A 133 2.83 -28.47 -21.46
C ASN A 133 4.08 -28.22 -20.59
N VAL A 134 3.88 -28.09 -19.28
CA VAL A 134 4.93 -27.86 -18.27
C VAL A 134 4.81 -28.89 -17.15
N ASP A 135 5.93 -29.47 -16.77
CA ASP A 135 6.03 -30.29 -15.56
C ASP A 135 5.96 -29.35 -14.35
N LYS A 136 4.79 -29.27 -13.72
CA LYS A 136 4.52 -28.38 -12.60
C LYS A 136 5.38 -28.72 -11.37
N GLU A 137 5.67 -29.99 -11.12
CA GLU A 137 6.52 -30.38 -9.99
C GLU A 137 7.97 -29.97 -10.21
N ARG A 138 8.52 -30.24 -11.40
CA ARG A 138 9.88 -29.81 -11.77
C ARG A 138 10.00 -28.30 -11.75
N GLY A 139 9.00 -27.58 -12.28
CA GLY A 139 8.96 -26.12 -12.30
C GLY A 139 8.88 -25.53 -10.89
N PHE A 140 8.03 -26.09 -10.04
CA PHE A 140 7.93 -25.65 -8.65
C PHE A 140 9.23 -25.89 -7.87
N LYS A 141 9.86 -27.06 -8.02
CA LYS A 141 11.17 -27.35 -7.43
C LYS A 141 12.26 -26.39 -7.94
N GLU A 142 12.21 -25.99 -9.20
CA GLU A 142 13.14 -24.99 -9.74
C GLU A 142 12.96 -23.63 -9.05
N ILE A 143 11.72 -23.17 -8.86
CA ILE A 143 11.42 -21.91 -8.17
C ILE A 143 11.87 -22.00 -6.70
N LEU A 144 11.52 -23.08 -6.00
CA LEU A 144 11.85 -23.28 -4.59
C LEU A 144 13.36 -23.33 -4.32
N ASN A 145 14.13 -23.91 -5.26
CA ASN A 145 15.59 -24.02 -5.14
C ASN A 145 16.34 -22.84 -5.79
N SER A 146 15.63 -21.88 -6.39
CA SER A 146 16.26 -20.71 -7.02
C SER A 146 16.70 -19.70 -5.96
N PRO A 147 17.97 -19.27 -5.94
CA PRO A 147 18.44 -18.24 -5.01
C PRO A 147 17.80 -16.87 -5.26
N VAL A 148 17.14 -16.68 -6.40
CA VAL A 148 16.48 -15.41 -6.76
C VAL A 148 14.98 -15.43 -6.44
N PHE A 149 14.34 -16.61 -6.41
CA PHE A 149 12.90 -16.71 -6.17
C PHE A 149 12.55 -17.20 -4.77
N LYS A 150 13.40 -18.04 -4.16
CA LYS A 150 13.26 -18.43 -2.75
C LYS A 150 13.31 -17.19 -1.86
N ASN A 151 12.40 -17.09 -0.91
CA ASN A 151 12.17 -15.96 0.00
C ASN A 151 11.73 -14.64 -0.66
N PHE A 152 11.60 -14.59 -1.99
CA PHE A 152 11.11 -13.41 -2.72
C PHE A 152 9.73 -13.64 -3.35
N VAL A 153 9.53 -14.82 -3.94
CA VAL A 153 8.26 -15.23 -4.58
C VAL A 153 7.60 -16.38 -3.82
N ILE A 154 8.41 -17.26 -3.23
CA ILE A 154 7.93 -18.40 -2.46
C ILE A 154 8.70 -18.52 -1.15
N SER A 155 8.01 -18.89 -0.07
CA SER A 155 8.63 -19.15 1.23
C SER A 155 9.60 -20.32 1.18
N GLU A 156 10.53 -20.36 2.12
CA GLU A 156 11.55 -21.41 2.21
C GLU A 156 10.96 -22.83 2.32
N ASP A 157 9.80 -22.97 2.95
CA ASP A 157 9.08 -24.24 3.09
C ASP A 157 8.18 -24.57 1.87
N GLY A 158 8.04 -23.65 0.91
CA GLY A 158 7.20 -23.82 -0.27
C GLY A 158 5.70 -23.61 -0.05
N ASN A 159 5.26 -23.30 1.17
CA ASN A 159 3.82 -23.27 1.49
C ASN A 159 3.16 -21.92 1.21
N THR A 160 3.92 -20.85 1.09
CA THR A 160 3.39 -19.49 0.94
C THR A 160 4.01 -18.80 -0.27
N THR A 161 3.19 -18.10 -1.05
CA THR A 161 3.67 -17.30 -2.18
C THR A 161 3.35 -15.82 -2.03
N GLY A 162 4.25 -14.98 -2.51
CA GLY A 162 4.03 -13.55 -2.67
C GLY A 162 3.25 -13.23 -3.95
N ILE A 163 2.33 -12.28 -3.84
CA ILE A 163 1.57 -11.68 -4.93
C ILE A 163 1.91 -10.20 -4.93
N ILE A 164 2.48 -9.70 -6.02
CA ILE A 164 2.84 -8.29 -6.17
C ILE A 164 1.76 -7.62 -7.01
N VAL A 165 1.08 -6.63 -6.44
CA VAL A 165 0.03 -5.86 -7.08
C VAL A 165 0.57 -4.47 -7.38
N ASN A 166 0.97 -4.23 -8.63
CA ASN A 166 1.46 -2.92 -9.03
C ASN A 166 0.29 -1.96 -9.26
N ILE A 167 0.39 -0.77 -8.68
CA ILE A 167 -0.60 0.29 -8.78
C ILE A 167 -0.30 1.15 -10.01
N LYS A 168 -1.35 1.68 -10.65
CA LYS A 168 -1.20 2.64 -11.75
C LYS A 168 -0.50 3.92 -11.28
N THR A 169 0.55 4.30 -11.99
CA THR A 169 1.30 5.53 -11.74
C THR A 169 0.42 6.75 -12.00
N ASP A 170 0.47 7.71 -11.08
CA ASP A 170 -0.20 8.99 -11.24
C ASP A 170 0.68 9.96 -12.03
N GLU A 171 0.47 10.05 -13.34
CA GLU A 171 1.24 10.97 -14.18
C GLU A 171 0.86 12.44 -13.96
N LYS A 172 -0.34 12.72 -13.44
CA LYS A 172 -0.84 14.10 -13.27
C LYS A 172 -0.02 14.86 -12.25
N ILE A 173 0.51 14.18 -11.22
CA ILE A 173 1.31 14.82 -10.17
C ILE A 173 2.55 15.54 -10.74
N LYS A 174 3.14 15.02 -11.81
CA LYS A 174 4.33 15.60 -12.47
C LYS A 174 4.03 16.93 -13.18
N LEU A 175 2.76 17.19 -13.51
CA LEU A 175 2.33 18.38 -14.22
C LEU A 175 1.96 19.54 -13.27
N ILE A 176 1.75 19.25 -11.98
CA ILE A 176 1.32 20.24 -10.99
C ILE A 176 2.52 21.06 -10.52
N LYS A 177 2.54 22.35 -10.88
CA LYS A 177 3.61 23.29 -10.48
C LYS A 177 3.26 24.08 -9.21
N ASN A 178 1.98 24.22 -8.89
CA ASN A 178 1.53 25.03 -7.76
C ASN A 178 1.53 24.21 -6.47
N LYS A 179 2.21 24.69 -5.42
CA LYS A 179 2.28 24.01 -4.12
C LYS A 179 0.91 23.72 -3.51
N LYS A 180 -0.03 24.66 -3.57
CA LYS A 180 -1.39 24.48 -3.01
C LYS A 180 -2.20 23.44 -3.78
N GLU A 181 -2.01 23.37 -5.09
CA GLU A 181 -2.66 22.37 -5.93
C GLU A 181 -2.02 20.98 -5.72
N LEU A 182 -0.70 20.92 -5.54
CA LEU A 182 0.02 19.70 -5.24
C LEU A 182 -0.46 19.09 -3.92
N GLU A 183 -0.59 19.89 -2.87
CA GLU A 183 -1.09 19.41 -1.57
C GLU A 183 -2.54 18.91 -1.66
N LYS A 184 -3.42 19.62 -2.39
CA LYS A 184 -4.78 19.13 -2.64
C LYS A 184 -4.80 17.81 -3.40
N HIS A 185 -3.90 17.64 -4.36
CA HIS A 185 -3.80 16.43 -5.16
C HIS A 185 -3.26 15.25 -4.33
N LYS A 186 -2.25 15.49 -3.48
CA LYS A 186 -1.79 14.51 -2.49
C LYS A 186 -2.91 14.08 -1.55
N ASP A 187 -3.71 15.01 -1.03
CA ASP A 187 -4.87 14.70 -0.20
C ASP A 187 -5.92 13.84 -0.92
N PHE A 188 -6.17 14.14 -2.20
CA PHE A 188 -7.04 13.31 -3.04
C PHE A 188 -6.48 11.90 -3.20
N ARG A 189 -5.18 11.77 -3.47
CA ARG A 189 -4.50 10.48 -3.62
C ARG A 189 -4.49 9.67 -2.33
N LYS A 190 -4.29 10.29 -1.17
CA LYS A 190 -4.41 9.62 0.14
C LYS A 190 -5.79 9.00 0.33
N LYS A 191 -6.86 9.75 0.03
CA LYS A 191 -8.23 9.23 0.10
C LYS A 191 -8.48 8.10 -0.90
N GLN A 192 -7.96 8.24 -2.12
CA GLN A 192 -8.07 7.19 -3.13
C GLN A 192 -7.33 5.92 -2.69
N ASN A 193 -6.12 6.05 -2.14
CA ASN A 193 -5.36 4.91 -1.62
C ASN A 193 -6.14 4.20 -0.51
N HIS A 194 -6.73 4.94 0.44
CA HIS A 194 -7.59 4.35 1.47
C HIS A 194 -8.72 3.51 0.86
N GLN A 195 -9.41 4.03 -0.16
CA GLN A 195 -10.45 3.27 -0.86
C GLN A 195 -9.91 2.03 -1.57
N ASN A 196 -8.75 2.13 -2.23
CA ASN A 196 -8.10 1.00 -2.87
C ASN A 196 -7.76 -0.12 -1.85
N ILE A 197 -7.29 0.26 -0.66
CA ILE A 197 -6.99 -0.67 0.44
C ILE A 197 -8.27 -1.36 0.93
N LEU A 198 -9.37 -0.63 1.08
CA LEU A 198 -10.66 -1.22 1.44
C LEU A 198 -11.16 -2.19 0.36
N GLU A 199 -11.11 -1.78 -0.91
CA GLU A 199 -11.57 -2.59 -2.04
C GLU A 199 -10.78 -3.90 -2.17
N ILE A 200 -9.44 -3.86 -2.06
CA ILE A 200 -8.65 -5.09 -2.10
C ILE A 200 -8.87 -5.96 -0.86
N ARG A 201 -9.13 -5.38 0.33
CA ARG A 201 -9.53 -6.14 1.53
C ARG A 201 -10.84 -6.87 1.32
N GLU A 202 -11.82 -6.26 0.65
CA GLU A 202 -13.07 -6.92 0.29
C GLU A 202 -12.85 -8.07 -0.69
N VAL A 203 -11.97 -7.89 -1.69
CA VAL A 203 -11.57 -8.98 -2.58
C VAL A 203 -10.93 -10.11 -1.78
N ILE A 204 -9.95 -9.82 -0.92
CA ILE A 204 -9.29 -10.83 -0.08
C ILE A 204 -10.31 -11.62 0.74
N LYS A 205 -11.25 -10.92 1.39
CA LYS A 205 -12.30 -11.53 2.20
C LYS A 205 -13.19 -12.50 1.43
N SER A 206 -13.41 -12.25 0.13
CA SER A 206 -14.17 -13.17 -0.73
C SER A 206 -13.44 -14.48 -1.04
N TYR A 207 -12.16 -14.60 -0.64
CA TYR A 207 -11.31 -15.77 -0.80
C TYR A 207 -10.90 -16.39 0.55
N ASP A 208 -11.60 -16.11 1.65
CA ASP A 208 -11.28 -16.66 2.99
C ASP A 208 -11.35 -18.20 3.05
N GLU A 209 -12.09 -18.85 2.14
CA GLU A 209 -12.28 -20.32 2.10
C GLU A 209 -11.18 -21.07 1.32
N ILE A 210 -10.25 -20.37 0.65
CA ILE A 210 -9.20 -21.01 -0.16
C ILE A 210 -7.82 -21.04 0.52
N GLY A 211 -7.71 -20.41 1.69
CA GLY A 211 -6.50 -20.32 2.48
C GLY A 211 -6.29 -18.96 3.12
N ASN A 212 -5.12 -18.78 3.72
CA ASN A 212 -4.77 -17.55 4.41
C ASN A 212 -4.15 -16.54 3.44
N ILE A 213 -4.74 -15.34 3.37
CA ILE A 213 -4.23 -14.23 2.56
C ILE A 213 -4.00 -13.02 3.45
N PHE A 214 -2.76 -12.50 3.46
CA PHE A 214 -2.44 -11.27 4.18
C PHE A 214 -2.07 -10.16 3.22
N LEU A 215 -2.65 -8.99 3.41
CA LEU A 215 -2.25 -7.76 2.72
C LEU A 215 -1.04 -7.14 3.42
N GLY A 216 -0.16 -6.53 2.65
CA GLY A 216 1.07 -5.89 3.07
C GLY A 216 1.52 -4.82 2.07
N GLY A 217 2.69 -4.26 2.34
CA GLY A 217 3.30 -3.20 1.54
C GLY A 217 3.15 -1.81 2.17
N ILE A 218 4.03 -0.90 1.76
CA ILE A 218 4.15 0.45 2.31
C ILE A 218 2.83 1.23 2.23
N PRO A 219 2.07 1.22 1.10
CA PRO A 219 0.83 1.99 1.01
C PRO A 219 -0.24 1.53 2.01
N MET A 220 -0.28 0.23 2.35
CA MET A 220 -1.22 -0.30 3.35
C MET A 220 -0.80 0.10 4.77
N ILE A 221 0.48 -0.08 5.11
CA ILE A 221 1.00 0.24 6.46
C ILE A 221 0.80 1.72 6.77
N ALA A 222 1.06 2.59 5.79
CA ALA A 222 0.82 4.01 5.92
C ALA A 222 -0.67 4.30 6.18
N ASP A 223 -1.57 3.72 5.38
CA ASP A 223 -3.02 3.92 5.54
C ASP A 223 -3.55 3.49 6.93
N ASP A 224 -3.11 2.33 7.41
CA ASP A 224 -3.51 1.81 8.71
C ASP A 224 -2.96 2.67 9.86
N MET A 225 -1.70 3.11 9.77
CA MET A 225 -1.11 4.01 10.77
C MET A 225 -1.91 5.31 10.92
N ILE A 226 -2.32 5.93 9.81
CA ILE A 226 -3.18 7.12 9.83
C ILE A 226 -4.53 6.81 10.46
N SER A 227 -5.13 5.68 10.09
CA SER A 227 -6.44 5.26 10.59
C SER A 227 -6.42 5.02 12.10
N PHE A 228 -5.35 4.39 12.64
CA PHE A 228 -5.18 4.22 14.08
C PHE A 228 -5.03 5.54 14.82
N ILE A 229 -4.14 6.44 14.35
CA ILE A 229 -3.97 7.76 14.95
C ILE A 229 -5.30 8.53 14.96
N LYS A 230 -6.07 8.45 13.88
CA LYS A 230 -7.38 9.11 13.80
C LYS A 230 -8.38 8.53 14.80
N ASN A 231 -8.40 7.20 14.97
CA ASN A 231 -9.29 6.54 15.92
C ASN A 231 -8.93 6.82 17.39
N ASP A 232 -7.64 7.05 17.69
CA ASP A 232 -7.21 7.38 19.06
C ASP A 232 -7.54 8.83 19.46
N ILE A 233 -7.69 9.72 18.48
CA ILE A 233 -7.98 11.15 18.71
C ILE A 233 -9.48 11.42 18.85
N VAL A 234 -10.33 10.61 18.22
CA VAL A 234 -11.79 10.77 18.16
C VAL A 234 -12.47 9.92 19.21
#